data_AF-A0A7S0ZET7-F1
#
_entry.id   AF-A0A7S0ZET7-F1
#
_cell.length_a   1.000
_cell.length_b   1.000
_cell.length_c   1.000
_cell.angle_alpha   90.00
_cell.angle_beta   90.00
_cell.angle_gamma   90.00
#
_symmetry.space_group_name_H-M   'P 1'
#
loop_
_entity.id
_entity.type
_entity.pdbx_description
1 polymer ?
#
loop_
_entity_poly.entity_id
_entity_poly.type
_entity_poly.pdbx_seq_one_letter_code
_entity_poly.pdbx_strand_id
1 'polypeptide(L)'
;AETHNFPSGVAPFPGAETGAGGRMRDSAATGVGSMLIAGTAGYSVGQLLLPGYRLPWESRNGFGYPANLASPRRILIEASNGASDYGNKFGEPLISGFARSYGVRDASGERREYVKPIMFSGGVGQMLHMHARKKEAEIGVLVVKIGGPAYRIGMGGGAASSMVQGSNRVELDMDAVQRGDAEM
;
A
#
# COMPACT_ATOMS: atom_id res chain seq x y z
N ALA A 1 -1.34 11.81 0.13
CA ALA A 1 -1.41 10.51 0.84
C ALA A 1 -2.22 9.55 -0.02
N GLU A 2 -1.90 8.27 0.04
CA GLU A 2 -2.45 7.23 -0.83
C GLU A 2 -2.73 5.94 -0.04
N THR A 3 -3.37 4.98 -0.71
CA THR A 3 -3.56 3.63 -0.17
C THR A 3 -3.21 2.57 -1.20
N HIS A 4 -2.71 1.41 -0.75
CA HIS A 4 -2.30 0.31 -1.62
C HIS A 4 -2.92 -1.03 -1.20
N ASN A 5 -4.25 -1.00 -0.98
CA ASN A 5 -5.00 -1.99 -0.20
C ASN A 5 -5.03 -3.40 -0.79
N PHE A 6 -5.46 -3.56 -2.05
CA PHE A 6 -5.61 -4.91 -2.63
C PHE A 6 -4.27 -5.62 -2.82
N PRO A 7 -3.25 -5.00 -3.44
CA PRO A 7 -1.96 -5.65 -3.59
C PRO A 7 -1.32 -5.98 -2.25
N SER A 8 -1.49 -5.14 -1.23
CA SER A 8 -1.00 -5.42 0.13
C SER A 8 -1.75 -6.56 0.82
N GLY A 9 -2.96 -6.90 0.37
CA GLY A 9 -3.68 -8.08 0.83
C GLY A 9 -3.19 -9.37 0.17
N VAL A 10 -2.79 -9.32 -1.10
CA VAL A 10 -2.30 -10.49 -1.87
C VAL A 10 -0.82 -10.75 -1.59
N ALA A 11 0.03 -9.75 -1.77
CA ALA A 11 1.48 -9.80 -1.58
C ALA A 11 1.91 -8.60 -0.70
N PRO A 12 1.86 -8.73 0.64
CA PRO A 12 1.93 -7.57 1.53
C PRO A 12 3.22 -6.77 1.45
N PHE A 13 4.37 -7.45 1.38
CA PHE A 13 5.67 -6.77 1.27
C PHE A 13 5.76 -5.89 0.02
N PRO A 14 5.67 -6.44 -1.21
CA PRO A 14 5.78 -5.62 -2.42
C PRO A 14 4.60 -4.65 -2.57
N GLY A 15 3.41 -5.00 -2.08
CA GLY A 15 2.25 -4.10 -2.11
C GLY A 15 2.45 -2.84 -1.26
N ALA A 16 3.05 -2.98 -0.08
CA ALA A 16 3.37 -1.85 0.78
C ALA A 16 4.58 -1.05 0.28
N GLU A 17 5.58 -1.75 -0.27
CA GLU A 17 6.76 -1.17 -0.90
C GLU A 17 6.36 -0.22 -2.03
N THR A 18 5.56 -0.67 -3.00
CA THR A 18 5.09 0.19 -4.09
C THR A 18 4.05 1.21 -3.65
N GLY A 19 3.31 0.96 -2.57
CA GLY A 19 2.45 1.96 -1.94
C GLY A 19 3.25 3.12 -1.31
N ALA A 20 4.43 2.85 -0.76
CA ALA A 20 5.36 3.88 -0.31
C ALA A 20 5.97 4.62 -1.52
N GLY A 21 6.53 3.87 -2.48
CA GLY A 21 7.20 4.44 -3.65
C GLY A 21 6.29 5.25 -4.57
N GLY A 22 5.04 4.83 -4.80
CA GLY A 22 4.05 5.58 -5.56
C GLY A 22 3.80 6.96 -4.96
N ARG A 23 3.51 7.00 -3.67
CA ARG A 23 3.29 8.24 -2.94
C ARG A 23 4.53 9.14 -2.89
N MET A 24 5.74 8.57 -2.80
CA MET A 24 6.99 9.34 -2.92
C MET A 24 7.09 10.02 -4.28
N ARG A 25 6.82 9.30 -5.38
CA ARG A 25 6.86 9.85 -6.74
C ARG A 25 5.85 10.97 -6.92
N ASP A 26 4.62 10.81 -6.43
CA ASP A 26 3.60 11.86 -6.50
C ASP A 26 4.02 13.13 -5.77
N SER A 27 4.61 12.95 -4.58
CA SER A 27 5.11 14.07 -3.80
C SER A 27 6.26 14.76 -4.53
N ALA A 28 7.27 14.01 -5.00
CA ALA A 28 8.41 14.54 -5.75
C ALA A 28 8.01 15.22 -7.07
N ALA A 29 6.98 14.71 -7.75
CA ALA A 29 6.46 15.25 -9.01
C ALA A 29 5.45 16.41 -8.85
N THR A 30 5.23 16.88 -7.61
CA THR A 30 4.36 18.01 -7.36
C THR A 30 4.92 19.29 -7.99
N GLY A 31 4.09 20.02 -8.73
CA GLY A 31 4.52 21.23 -9.44
C GLY A 31 5.55 20.94 -10.52
N VAL A 32 6.71 21.59 -10.45
CA VAL A 32 7.87 21.35 -11.32
C VAL A 32 8.97 20.57 -10.59
N GLY A 33 8.66 19.99 -9.43
CA GLY A 33 9.60 19.25 -8.59
C GLY A 33 9.55 19.70 -7.14
N SER A 34 9.54 18.74 -6.22
CA SER A 34 9.60 18.98 -4.79
C SER A 34 10.63 18.06 -4.11
N MET A 35 10.96 18.34 -2.86
CA MET A 35 11.84 17.53 -2.04
C MET A 35 11.04 16.83 -0.92
N LEU A 36 11.24 15.53 -0.80
CA LEU A 36 10.67 14.70 0.27
C LEU A 36 11.34 15.02 1.61
N ILE A 37 10.59 14.98 2.71
CA ILE A 37 11.12 15.23 4.06
C ILE A 37 10.84 14.06 4.99
N ALA A 38 9.58 13.67 5.14
CA ALA A 38 9.19 12.62 6.06
C ALA A 38 7.89 11.96 5.65
N GLY A 39 7.80 10.65 5.90
CA GLY A 39 6.66 9.82 5.59
C GLY A 39 5.86 9.39 6.81
N THR A 40 4.72 8.79 6.54
CA THR A 40 3.87 8.07 7.50
C THR A 40 3.33 6.81 6.87
N ALA A 41 3.19 5.75 7.67
CA ALA A 41 2.63 4.48 7.22
C ALA A 41 1.54 4.02 8.19
N GLY A 42 0.44 3.49 7.67
CA GLY A 42 -0.72 3.11 8.46
C GLY A 42 -1.34 1.80 8.01
N TYR A 43 -1.80 1.01 8.96
CA TYR A 43 -2.33 -0.33 8.69
C TYR A 43 -3.65 -0.56 9.42
N SER A 44 -4.67 -1.03 8.70
CA SER A 44 -5.87 -1.62 9.31
C SER A 44 -6.07 -3.03 8.80
N VAL A 45 -6.17 -3.99 9.71
CA VAL A 45 -6.30 -5.42 9.40
C VAL A 45 -7.36 -6.08 10.27
N GLY A 46 -7.67 -7.34 9.95
CA GLY A 46 -8.53 -8.19 10.76
C GLY A 46 -7.94 -8.65 12.10
N GLN A 47 -8.55 -9.68 12.69
CA GLN A 47 -8.07 -10.33 13.91
C GLN A 47 -6.68 -10.94 13.70
N LEU A 48 -5.77 -10.75 14.66
CA LEU A 48 -4.36 -11.16 14.50
C LEU A 48 -4.16 -12.63 14.84
N LEU A 49 -4.94 -13.15 15.79
CA LEU A 49 -4.93 -14.57 16.19
C LEU A 49 -3.50 -15.07 16.47
N LEU A 50 -2.79 -14.33 17.32
CA LEU A 50 -1.39 -14.61 17.62
C LEU A 50 -1.24 -15.99 18.32
N PRO A 51 -0.37 -16.89 17.82
CA PRO A 51 -0.12 -18.18 18.45
C PRO A 51 0.36 -18.02 19.88
N GLY A 52 -0.27 -18.73 20.81
CA GLY A 52 0.07 -18.66 22.24
C GLY A 52 -0.36 -17.36 22.94
N TYR A 53 -0.99 -16.40 22.24
CA TYR A 53 -1.42 -15.12 22.81
C TYR A 53 -2.89 -14.86 22.46
N ARG A 54 -3.78 -15.58 23.14
CA ARG A 54 -5.23 -15.49 22.93
C ARG A 54 -5.79 -14.24 23.60
N LEU A 55 -6.57 -13.48 22.83
CA LEU A 55 -7.35 -12.36 23.34
C LEU A 55 -8.84 -12.74 23.42
N PRO A 56 -9.58 -12.30 24.45
CA PRO A 56 -10.96 -12.73 24.69
C PRO A 56 -11.96 -12.18 23.66
N TRP A 57 -11.61 -11.10 22.95
CA TRP A 57 -12.44 -10.50 21.89
C TRP A 57 -12.18 -11.09 20.49
N GLU A 58 -11.17 -11.94 20.34
CA GLU A 58 -10.90 -12.61 19.06
C GLU A 58 -11.71 -13.91 18.91
N SER A 59 -12.14 -14.22 17.69
CA SER A 59 -12.85 -15.48 17.41
C SER A 59 -11.93 -16.66 17.68
N ARG A 60 -12.39 -17.67 18.43
CA ARG A 60 -11.56 -18.83 18.82
C ARG A 60 -10.92 -19.55 17.63
N ASN A 61 -11.61 -19.61 16.50
CA ASN A 61 -11.17 -20.26 15.27
C ASN A 61 -10.91 -19.24 14.15
N GLY A 62 -10.88 -17.94 14.49
CA GLY A 62 -10.87 -16.86 13.50
C GLY A 62 -12.15 -16.79 12.67
N PHE A 63 -12.09 -15.99 11.61
CA PHE A 63 -13.04 -16.03 10.50
C PHE A 63 -12.34 -16.62 9.28
N GLY A 64 -13.08 -17.24 8.36
CA GLY A 64 -12.50 -17.68 7.08
C GLY A 64 -12.02 -16.48 6.27
N TYR A 65 -10.76 -16.50 5.85
CA TYR A 65 -10.21 -15.53 4.89
C TYR A 65 -10.11 -16.19 3.50
N PRO A 66 -10.29 -15.42 2.41
CA PRO A 66 -10.03 -15.91 1.06
C PRO A 66 -8.61 -16.46 0.94
N ALA A 67 -8.44 -17.58 0.24
CA ALA A 67 -7.14 -18.26 0.12
C ALA A 67 -6.07 -17.42 -0.63
N ASN A 68 -6.51 -16.46 -1.44
CA ASN A 68 -5.65 -15.54 -2.17
C ASN A 68 -5.20 -14.31 -1.37
N LEU A 69 -5.69 -14.14 -0.14
CA LEU A 69 -5.27 -13.06 0.75
C LEU A 69 -4.41 -13.59 1.89
N ALA A 70 -3.37 -12.83 2.23
CA ALA A 70 -2.56 -13.08 3.40
C ALA A 70 -3.38 -12.89 4.70
N SER A 71 -3.02 -13.63 5.75
CA SER A 71 -3.63 -13.43 7.08
C SER A 71 -3.36 -12.02 7.61
N PRO A 72 -4.25 -11.43 8.44
CA PRO A 72 -4.05 -10.11 9.05
C PRO A 72 -2.68 -9.92 9.71
N ARG A 73 -2.21 -10.92 10.46
CA ARG A 73 -0.88 -10.93 11.08
C ARG A 73 0.24 -10.85 10.05
N ARG A 74 0.16 -11.66 8.99
CA ARG A 74 1.17 -11.65 7.91
C ARG A 74 1.18 -10.30 7.19
N ILE A 75 0.02 -9.72 6.94
CA ILE A 75 -0.11 -8.39 6.35
C ILE A 75 0.62 -7.36 7.21
N LEU A 76 0.37 -7.29 8.53
CA LEU A 76 1.05 -6.31 9.38
C LEU A 76 2.57 -6.44 9.34
N ILE A 77 3.09 -7.66 9.44
CA ILE A 77 4.54 -7.90 9.45
C ILE A 77 5.15 -7.52 8.11
N GLU A 78 4.65 -8.11 7.02
CA GLU A 78 5.27 -7.95 5.71
C GLU A 78 5.02 -6.54 5.11
N ALA A 79 3.85 -5.94 5.32
CA ALA A 79 3.58 -4.57 4.86
C ALA A 79 4.39 -3.52 5.65
N SER A 80 4.59 -3.73 6.95
CA SER A 80 5.48 -2.87 7.75
C SER A 80 6.92 -2.97 7.28
N ASN A 81 7.41 -4.19 7.01
CA ASN A 81 8.74 -4.42 6.48
C ASN A 81 8.91 -3.79 5.08
N GLY A 82 7.94 -3.96 4.17
CA GLY A 82 8.02 -3.43 2.81
C GLY A 82 8.02 -1.90 2.76
N ALA A 83 7.15 -1.24 3.53
CA ALA A 83 7.12 0.22 3.61
C ALA A 83 8.42 0.78 4.23
N SER A 84 8.94 0.11 5.27
CA SER A 84 10.18 0.52 5.94
C SER A 84 11.39 0.28 5.05
N ASP A 85 11.46 -0.85 4.34
CA ASP A 85 12.54 -1.18 3.42
C ASP A 85 12.67 -0.13 2.31
N TYR A 86 11.55 0.24 1.67
CA TYR A 86 11.55 1.28 0.65
C TYR A 86 11.96 2.64 1.22
N GLY A 87 11.36 3.05 2.36
CA GLY A 87 11.71 4.30 3.04
C GLY A 87 13.18 4.39 3.42
N ASN A 88 13.74 3.32 3.98
CA ASN A 88 15.13 3.26 4.41
C ASN A 88 16.12 3.32 3.24
N LYS A 89 15.85 2.57 2.17
CA LYS A 89 16.71 2.57 0.96
C LYS A 89 16.63 3.88 0.21
N PHE A 90 15.44 4.45 0.08
CA PHE A 90 15.22 5.73 -0.59
C PHE A 90 15.75 6.91 0.24
N GLY A 91 15.70 6.81 1.58
CA GLY A 91 16.15 7.85 2.50
C GLY A 91 15.04 8.79 3.00
N GLU A 92 13.78 8.32 3.07
CA GLU A 92 12.67 9.06 3.68
C GLU A 92 12.32 8.47 5.05
N PRO A 93 12.51 9.21 6.17
CA PRO A 93 12.17 8.71 7.49
C PRO A 93 10.65 8.60 7.69
N LEU A 94 10.19 7.47 8.23
CA LEU A 94 8.81 7.29 8.69
C LEU A 94 8.68 7.79 10.14
N ILE A 95 8.02 8.92 10.35
CA ILE A 95 7.99 9.61 11.67
C ILE A 95 6.66 9.48 12.41
N SER A 96 5.64 8.91 11.78
CA SER A 96 4.32 8.70 12.38
C SER A 96 3.59 7.55 11.72
N GLY A 97 2.51 7.06 12.34
CA GLY A 97 1.71 6.00 11.77
C GLY A 97 0.54 5.57 12.64
N PHE A 98 -0.20 4.57 12.16
CA PHE A 98 -1.24 3.90 12.95
C PHE A 98 -1.27 2.41 12.65
N ALA A 99 -1.70 1.61 13.62
CA ALA A 99 -2.00 0.20 13.44
C ALA A 99 -3.33 -0.12 14.12
N ARG A 100 -4.28 -0.70 13.39
CA ARG A 100 -5.61 -1.06 13.89
C ARG A 100 -5.95 -2.49 13.49
N SER A 101 -6.21 -3.34 14.48
CA SER A 101 -6.91 -4.62 14.28
C SER A 101 -8.39 -4.45 14.62
N TYR A 102 -9.28 -4.84 13.71
CA TYR A 102 -10.71 -4.86 13.98
C TYR A 102 -11.38 -5.99 13.21
N GLY A 103 -12.05 -6.88 13.94
CA GLY A 103 -12.90 -7.91 13.38
C GLY A 103 -13.86 -8.40 14.45
N VAL A 104 -15.16 -8.22 14.23
CA VAL A 104 -16.22 -8.69 15.13
C VAL A 104 -17.37 -9.27 14.33
N ARG A 105 -18.11 -10.18 14.95
CA ARG A 105 -19.45 -10.55 14.50
C ARG A 105 -20.43 -9.83 15.42
N ASP A 106 -21.27 -8.96 14.85
CA ASP A 106 -22.21 -8.17 15.65
C ASP A 106 -23.39 -9.02 16.16
N ALA A 107 -24.29 -8.40 16.93
CA ALA A 107 -25.45 -9.08 17.51
C ALA A 107 -26.41 -9.66 16.45
N SER A 108 -26.37 -9.15 15.21
CA SER A 108 -27.16 -9.67 14.08
C SER A 108 -26.50 -10.87 13.40
N GLY A 109 -25.27 -11.21 13.80
CA GLY A 109 -24.46 -12.24 13.18
C GLY A 109 -23.65 -11.75 11.98
N GLU A 110 -23.66 -10.46 11.65
CA GLU A 110 -22.90 -9.90 10.53
C GLU A 110 -21.43 -9.71 10.90
N ARG A 111 -20.51 -10.13 10.01
CA ARG A 111 -19.06 -9.94 10.19
C ARG A 111 -18.66 -8.56 9.70
N ARG A 112 -18.05 -7.76 10.58
CA ARG A 112 -17.45 -6.46 10.26
C ARG A 112 -15.97 -6.51 10.55
N GLU A 113 -15.16 -6.45 9.49
CA GLU A 113 -13.71 -6.65 9.56
C GLU A 113 -12.99 -6.08 8.34
N TYR A 114 -11.74 -5.66 8.53
CA TYR A 114 -10.82 -5.34 7.43
C TYR A 114 -10.30 -6.62 6.75
N VAL A 115 -11.14 -7.28 5.95
CA VAL A 115 -10.76 -8.45 5.14
C VAL A 115 -9.78 -8.05 4.04
N LYS A 116 -10.12 -6.99 3.29
CA LYS A 116 -9.18 -6.22 2.48
C LYS A 116 -8.51 -5.22 3.42
N PRO A 117 -7.17 -5.26 3.57
CA PRO A 117 -6.51 -4.39 4.54
C PRO A 117 -6.56 -2.93 4.07
N ILE A 118 -6.34 -2.01 5.01
CA ILE A 118 -5.87 -0.67 4.68
C ILE A 118 -4.34 -0.71 4.77
N MET A 119 -3.67 -0.40 3.67
CA MET A 119 -2.27 -0.03 3.67
C MET A 119 -2.21 1.43 3.22
N PHE A 120 -1.90 2.31 4.16
CA PHE A 120 -1.87 3.76 3.98
C PHE A 120 -0.43 4.25 3.94
N SER A 121 -0.16 5.17 3.02
CA SER A 121 1.12 5.86 2.89
C SER A 121 0.88 7.34 2.74
N GLY A 122 1.59 8.16 3.50
CA GLY A 122 1.53 9.61 3.43
C GLY A 122 2.91 10.20 3.61
N GLY A 123 3.02 11.50 3.40
CA GLY A 123 4.26 12.20 3.61
C GLY A 123 4.11 13.70 3.44
N VAL A 124 5.14 14.39 3.88
CA VAL A 124 5.31 15.82 3.74
C VAL A 124 6.64 16.10 3.06
N GLY A 125 6.68 17.20 2.33
CA GLY A 125 7.85 17.67 1.61
C GLY A 125 7.87 19.19 1.57
N GLN A 126 8.85 19.73 0.85
CA GLN A 126 9.01 21.15 0.61
C GLN A 126 9.17 21.44 -0.87
N MET A 127 8.75 22.64 -1.28
CA MET A 127 9.01 23.15 -2.62
C MET A 127 9.28 24.65 -2.58
N LEU A 128 10.05 25.13 -3.55
CA LEU A 128 10.16 26.56 -3.80
C LEU A 128 8.82 27.08 -4.36
N HIS A 129 8.40 28.27 -3.93
CA HIS A 129 7.16 28.89 -4.39
C HIS A 129 7.08 28.97 -5.93
N MET A 130 8.20 29.30 -6.58
CA MET A 130 8.31 29.37 -8.04
C MET A 130 8.07 28.03 -8.76
N HIS A 131 8.16 26.89 -8.07
CA HIS A 131 7.90 25.56 -8.63
C HIS A 131 6.48 25.06 -8.36
N ALA A 132 5.65 25.81 -7.63
CA ALA A 132 4.32 25.35 -7.18
C ALA A 132 3.28 25.21 -8.30
N ARG A 133 3.55 25.74 -9.49
CA ARG A 133 2.66 25.69 -10.65
C ARG A 133 3.36 24.99 -11.80
N LYS A 134 2.67 24.04 -12.42
CA LYS A 134 3.13 23.41 -13.66
C LYS A 134 3.18 24.48 -14.76
N LYS A 135 4.17 24.37 -15.64
CA LYS A 135 4.25 25.19 -16.85
C LYS A 135 3.28 24.67 -17.90
N GLU A 136 2.86 25.53 -18.80
CA GLU A 136 2.10 25.12 -19.98
C GLU A 136 3.01 24.30 -20.91
N ALA A 137 2.42 23.30 -21.56
CA ALA A 137 3.13 22.50 -22.54
C ALA A 137 3.16 23.25 -23.89
N GLU A 138 4.35 23.44 -24.45
CA GLU A 138 4.53 24.09 -25.75
C GLU A 138 4.70 23.06 -26.88
N ILE A 139 4.37 23.45 -28.11
CA ILE A 139 4.63 22.59 -29.27
C ILE A 139 6.14 22.43 -29.44
N GLY A 140 6.60 21.20 -29.65
CA GLY A 140 8.02 20.87 -29.83
C GLY A 140 8.75 20.47 -28.56
N VAL A 141 8.08 20.45 -27.40
CA VAL A 141 8.67 19.89 -26.17
C VAL A 141 8.84 18.38 -26.25
N LEU A 142 9.87 17.85 -25.59
CA LEU A 142 10.12 16.42 -25.50
C LEU A 142 9.28 15.79 -24.39
N VAL A 143 8.67 14.64 -24.68
CA VAL A 143 8.05 13.78 -23.67
C VAL A 143 9.06 12.74 -23.23
N VAL A 144 9.43 12.76 -21.95
CA VAL A 144 10.49 11.91 -21.40
C VAL A 144 9.92 11.00 -20.32
N LYS A 145 10.32 9.72 -20.35
CA LYS A 145 10.15 8.79 -19.23
C LYS A 145 11.45 8.77 -18.43
N ILE A 146 11.37 9.13 -17.15
CA ILE A 146 12.50 9.05 -16.21
C ILE A 146 12.28 7.84 -15.29
N GLY A 147 13.34 7.06 -15.05
CA GLY A 147 13.32 5.89 -14.16
C GLY A 147 13.62 4.56 -14.88
N GLY A 148 13.48 3.46 -14.14
CA GLY A 148 13.91 2.11 -14.56
C GLY A 148 13.17 1.52 -15.78
N PRO A 149 13.70 0.45 -16.40
CA PRO A 149 13.07 -0.25 -17.52
C PRO A 149 11.70 -0.83 -17.13
N ALA A 150 10.78 -0.90 -18.11
CA ALA A 150 9.46 -1.45 -17.87
C ALA A 150 9.46 -2.98 -17.99
N TYR A 151 8.73 -3.64 -17.09
CA TYR A 151 8.49 -5.08 -17.11
C TYR A 151 6.98 -5.34 -17.12
N ARG A 152 6.56 -6.56 -17.45
CA ARG A 152 5.15 -6.96 -17.41
C ARG A 152 4.70 -7.20 -15.96
N ILE A 153 4.44 -6.11 -15.23
CA ILE A 153 4.09 -6.08 -13.82
C ILE A 153 2.80 -5.26 -13.67
N GLY A 154 1.87 -5.69 -12.82
CA GLY A 154 0.70 -4.88 -12.48
C GLY A 154 -0.32 -4.71 -13.62
N MET A 155 -0.37 -5.64 -14.58
CA MET A 155 -1.25 -5.51 -15.75
C MET A 155 -2.72 -5.46 -15.31
N GLY A 156 -3.43 -4.40 -15.68
CA GLY A 156 -4.84 -4.24 -15.30
C GLY A 156 -5.07 -3.88 -13.82
N GLY A 157 -4.05 -3.43 -13.09
CA GLY A 157 -4.15 -3.12 -11.65
C GLY A 157 -5.29 -2.17 -11.28
N GLY A 158 -5.58 -1.15 -12.11
CA GLY A 158 -6.69 -0.21 -11.89
C GLY A 158 -8.07 -0.85 -12.00
N ALA A 159 -8.25 -1.86 -12.85
CA ALA A 159 -9.48 -2.63 -12.94
C ALA A 159 -9.61 -3.61 -11.76
N ALA A 160 -8.51 -4.28 -11.41
CA ALA A 160 -8.47 -5.22 -10.28
C ALA A 160 -8.72 -4.54 -8.92
N SER A 161 -8.26 -3.30 -8.73
CA SER A 161 -8.49 -2.54 -7.49
C SER A 161 -9.95 -2.08 -7.31
N SER A 162 -10.72 -2.04 -8.40
CA SER A 162 -12.09 -1.49 -8.47
C SER A 162 -13.20 -2.53 -8.25
N MET A 163 -12.86 -3.81 -8.07
CA MET A 163 -13.81 -4.91 -7.89
C MET A 163 -14.03 -5.27 -6.41
N VAL A 164 -15.25 -5.73 -6.07
CA VAL A 164 -15.57 -6.34 -4.77
C VAL A 164 -14.91 -7.72 -4.69
N GLN A 165 -14.16 -7.99 -3.62
CA GLN A 165 -13.37 -9.21 -3.49
C GLN A 165 -14.20 -10.39 -3.00
N GLY A 166 -14.03 -11.56 -3.62
CA GLY A 166 -14.66 -12.81 -3.17
C GLY A 166 -14.65 -13.95 -4.19
N SER A 167 -14.44 -13.68 -5.49
CA SER A 167 -14.51 -14.70 -6.55
C SER A 167 -13.50 -14.48 -7.69
N ASN A 168 -12.23 -14.24 -7.36
CA ASN A 168 -11.21 -13.93 -8.38
C ASN A 168 -10.52 -15.17 -8.96
N ARG A 169 -10.21 -15.11 -10.26
CA ARG A 169 -9.34 -16.04 -10.98
C ARG A 169 -7.89 -15.84 -10.55
N VAL A 170 -7.12 -16.93 -10.39
CA VAL A 170 -5.70 -16.94 -10.02
C VAL A 170 -4.83 -15.99 -10.85
N GLU A 171 -5.18 -15.76 -12.12
CA GLU A 171 -4.49 -14.81 -13.01
C GLU A 171 -4.49 -13.38 -12.47
N LEU A 172 -5.61 -12.92 -11.88
CA LEU A 172 -5.73 -11.59 -11.29
C LEU A 172 -4.88 -11.43 -10.03
N ASP A 173 -4.55 -12.52 -9.34
CA ASP A 173 -3.72 -12.48 -8.14
C ASP A 173 -2.23 -12.33 -8.50
N MET A 174 -1.78 -12.90 -9.62
CA MET A 174 -0.41 -12.70 -10.12
C MET A 174 -0.19 -11.27 -10.60
N ASP A 175 -1.17 -10.69 -11.29
CA ASP A 175 -1.13 -9.28 -11.71
C ASP A 175 -1.20 -8.31 -10.51
N ALA A 176 -1.62 -8.77 -9.33
CA ALA A 176 -1.61 -7.97 -8.10
C ALA A 176 -0.24 -7.97 -7.39
N VAL A 177 0.69 -8.85 -7.76
CA VAL A 177 2.05 -8.87 -7.18
C VAL A 177 2.85 -7.72 -7.77
N GLN A 178 3.30 -6.83 -6.88
CA GLN A 178 4.05 -5.63 -7.25
C GLN A 178 5.57 -5.85 -7.14
N ARG A 179 6.34 -4.84 -7.55
CA ARG A 179 7.79 -4.79 -7.40
C ARG A 179 8.23 -3.36 -7.16
N GLY A 180 8.88 -3.09 -6.03
CA GLY A 180 9.62 -1.86 -5.82
C GLY A 180 11.10 -2.02 -6.15
N ASP A 181 11.73 -0.89 -6.44
CA ASP A 181 13.18 -0.72 -6.52
C ASP A 181 13.47 0.70 -6.02
N ALA A 182 13.89 0.81 -4.76
CA ALA A 182 14.02 2.10 -4.08
C ALA A 182 15.33 2.83 -4.39
N GLU A 183 16.34 2.14 -4.92
CA GLU A 183 17.62 2.73 -5.31
C GLU A 183 17.53 3.47 -6.66
N MET A 184 16.61 3.01 -7.53
CA MET A 184 16.32 3.58 -8.86
C MET A 184 15.48 4.85 -8.80
#